data_AF-A0AAU2L4U2-F1
#
_entry.id   AF-A0AAU2L4U2-F1
#
_cell.length_a   1.000
_cell.length_b   1.000
_cell.length_c   1.000
_cell.angle_alpha   90.00
_cell.angle_beta   90.00
_cell.angle_gamma   90.00
#
_symmetry.space_group_name_H-M   'P 1'
#
loop_
_entity.id
_entity.type
_entity.pdbx_description
1 polymer ?
#
loop_
_entity_poly.entity_id
_entity_poly.type
_entity_poly.pdbx_seq_one_letter_code
_entity_poly.pdbx_strand_id
1 'polypeptide(L)'
;MTTTQVLTVRQNGTAATALLVGPALMAGYGVVRLVGRAVSDYGPGVWWTTAHLLFLAGVLAFVPVFLGLRVLAGERGGGRAAAEVAAWTGLLGAAAVVVQAVIDLTAGFAAADKQAMSEMFDRVQGVPGVMPLVYTVVPMLFWLGLLALVILLAFLRRDAVRWWTPVLVLAGTVLMAVNLDLLPVGALCLGVALMPVRRGLSA
;
A
#
# COMPACT_ATOMS: atom_id res chain seq x y z
N MET A 1 0.95 -25.05 -24.11
CA MET A 1 1.20 -23.80 -23.38
C MET A 1 2.70 -23.60 -23.25
N THR A 2 3.23 -22.45 -23.63
CA THR A 2 4.65 -22.10 -23.45
C THR A 2 4.92 -21.67 -22.00
N THR A 3 6.16 -21.86 -21.52
CA THR A 3 6.60 -21.49 -20.16
C THR A 3 6.23 -20.04 -19.78
N THR A 4 6.32 -19.13 -20.75
CA THR A 4 5.94 -17.72 -20.59
C THR A 4 4.45 -17.55 -20.25
N GLN A 5 3.55 -18.30 -20.88
CA GLN A 5 2.12 -18.20 -20.58
C GLN A 5 1.76 -18.73 -19.20
N VAL A 6 2.44 -19.78 -18.72
CA VAL A 6 2.22 -20.33 -17.37
C VAL A 6 2.64 -19.34 -16.29
N LEU A 7 3.74 -18.59 -16.52
CA LEU A 7 4.20 -17.55 -15.61
C LEU A 7 3.22 -16.36 -15.56
N THR A 8 2.70 -15.92 -16.71
CA THR A 8 1.70 -14.84 -16.78
C THR A 8 0.39 -15.21 -16.07
N VAL A 9 -0.13 -16.43 -16.27
CA VAL A 9 -1.36 -16.89 -15.61
C VAL A 9 -1.20 -16.98 -14.09
N ARG A 10 -0.05 -17.50 -13.61
CA ARG A 10 0.24 -17.54 -12.16
C ARG A 10 0.40 -16.14 -11.55
N GLN A 11 1.06 -15.21 -12.25
CA GLN A 11 1.20 -13.82 -11.82
C GLN A 11 -0.15 -13.10 -11.75
N ASN A 12 -1.07 -13.39 -12.67
CA ASN A 12 -2.40 -12.80 -12.67
C ASN A 12 -3.27 -13.32 -11.51
N GLY A 13 -3.18 -14.60 -11.15
CA GLY A 13 -3.89 -15.18 -10.01
C GLY A 13 -3.40 -14.68 -8.65
N THR A 14 -2.09 -14.49 -8.48
CA THR A 14 -1.52 -13.91 -7.25
C THR A 14 -1.89 -12.43 -7.13
N ALA A 15 -1.81 -11.65 -8.22
CA ALA A 15 -2.25 -10.27 -8.25
C ALA A 15 -3.75 -10.12 -7.91
N ALA A 16 -4.61 -10.98 -8.48
CA ALA A 16 -6.06 -10.96 -8.24
C ALA A 16 -6.43 -11.17 -6.76
N THR A 17 -5.71 -12.05 -6.07
CA THR A 17 -5.90 -12.29 -4.62
C THR A 17 -5.29 -11.14 -3.81
N ALA A 18 -4.10 -10.68 -4.20
CA ALA A 18 -3.39 -9.58 -3.53
C ALA A 18 -4.16 -8.25 -3.55
N LEU A 19 -4.96 -7.99 -4.59
CA LEU A 19 -5.81 -6.79 -4.72
C LEU A 19 -6.77 -6.59 -3.53
N LEU A 20 -7.17 -7.68 -2.85
CA LEU A 20 -8.02 -7.60 -1.65
C LEU A 20 -7.23 -7.80 -0.36
N VAL A 21 -6.15 -8.60 -0.41
CA VAL A 21 -5.30 -8.88 0.76
C VAL A 21 -4.61 -7.60 1.24
N GLY A 22 -4.02 -6.80 0.35
CA GLY A 22 -3.36 -5.55 0.72
C GLY A 22 -4.28 -4.60 1.50
N PRO A 23 -5.41 -4.17 0.92
CA PRO A 23 -6.39 -3.36 1.62
C PRO A 23 -6.94 -4.00 2.91
N ALA A 24 -7.21 -5.31 2.92
CA ALA A 24 -7.70 -5.99 4.12
C ALA A 24 -6.68 -5.96 5.27
N LEU A 25 -5.40 -6.19 4.97
CA LEU A 25 -4.32 -6.10 5.96
C LEU A 25 -4.12 -4.68 6.48
N MET A 26 -4.23 -3.67 5.61
CA MET A 26 -4.22 -2.27 6.04
C MET A 26 -5.43 -1.97 6.94
N ALA A 27 -6.63 -2.40 6.58
CA ALA A 27 -7.80 -2.24 7.44
C ALA A 27 -7.57 -2.90 8.81
N GLY A 28 -6.98 -4.10 8.82
CA GLY A 28 -6.57 -4.80 10.04
C GLY A 28 -5.59 -3.99 10.90
N TYR A 29 -4.56 -3.40 10.29
CA TYR A 29 -3.65 -2.46 10.96
C TYR A 29 -4.42 -1.34 11.67
N GLY A 30 -5.30 -0.66 10.94
CA GLY A 30 -6.09 0.45 11.48
C GLY A 30 -6.97 0.02 12.65
N VAL A 31 -7.62 -1.14 12.55
CA VAL A 31 -8.47 -1.69 13.62
C VAL A 31 -7.64 -2.02 14.86
N VAL A 32 -6.53 -2.77 14.72
CA VAL A 32 -5.65 -3.13 15.85
C VAL A 32 -5.13 -1.87 16.54
N ARG A 33 -4.73 -0.86 15.75
CA ARG A 33 -4.29 0.44 16.28
C ARG A 33 -5.38 1.16 17.05
N LEU A 34 -6.61 1.23 16.52
CA LEU A 34 -7.74 1.88 17.20
C LEU A 34 -8.06 1.19 18.53
N VAL A 35 -8.10 -0.15 18.55
CA VAL A 35 -8.35 -0.92 19.78
C VAL A 35 -7.24 -0.68 20.80
N GLY A 36 -5.97 -0.78 20.41
CA GLY A 36 -4.84 -0.53 21.31
C GLY A 36 -4.86 0.90 21.89
N ARG A 37 -5.27 1.90 21.11
CA ARG A 37 -5.44 3.28 21.61
C ARG A 37 -6.63 3.41 22.56
N ALA A 38 -7.76 2.75 22.27
CA ALA A 38 -8.96 2.79 23.10
C ALA A 38 -8.70 2.24 24.52
N VAL A 39 -7.82 1.25 24.66
CA VAL A 39 -7.39 0.71 25.95
C VAL A 39 -6.14 1.41 26.53
N SER A 40 -5.69 2.52 25.93
CA SER A 40 -4.52 3.31 26.33
C SER A 40 -3.15 2.57 26.31
N ASP A 41 -3.11 1.40 25.69
CA ASP A 41 -1.93 0.50 25.65
C ASP A 41 -1.21 0.53 24.29
N TYR A 42 -1.47 1.55 23.47
CA TYR A 42 -0.75 1.72 22.21
C TYR A 42 0.65 2.32 22.48
N GLY A 43 1.68 1.53 22.19
CA GLY A 43 3.10 1.75 22.48
C GLY A 43 3.88 0.45 22.27
N PRO A 44 5.17 0.34 22.67
CA PRO A 44 5.93 -0.92 22.54
C PRO A 44 5.15 -2.10 23.13
N GLY A 45 5.09 -3.20 22.38
CA GLY A 45 4.31 -4.39 22.78
C GLY A 45 3.33 -4.88 21.70
N VAL A 46 2.37 -5.72 22.11
CA VAL A 46 1.54 -6.52 21.19
C VAL A 46 0.72 -5.67 20.22
N TRP A 47 0.06 -4.60 20.70
CA TRP A 47 -0.78 -3.75 19.84
C TRP A 47 0.02 -3.06 18.75
N TRP A 48 1.19 -2.52 19.09
CA TRP A 48 2.09 -1.90 18.12
C TRP A 48 2.65 -2.92 17.15
N THR A 49 3.22 -4.01 17.66
CA THR A 49 3.87 -5.02 16.82
C THR A 49 2.89 -5.69 15.86
N THR A 50 1.72 -6.13 16.35
CA THR A 50 0.69 -6.73 15.49
C THR A 50 0.22 -5.74 14.43
N ALA A 51 0.00 -4.48 14.81
CA ALA A 51 -0.36 -3.44 13.85
C ALA A 51 0.72 -3.31 12.75
N HIS A 52 1.98 -3.11 13.12
CA HIS A 52 3.03 -2.86 12.12
C HIS A 52 3.39 -4.11 11.29
N LEU A 53 3.19 -5.32 11.81
CA LEU A 53 3.29 -6.55 11.02
C LEU A 53 2.18 -6.64 9.96
N LEU A 54 0.93 -6.30 10.31
CA LEU A 54 -0.16 -6.22 9.36
C LEU A 54 0.09 -5.13 8.31
N PHE A 55 0.58 -3.97 8.73
CA PHE A 55 0.95 -2.89 7.83
C PHE A 55 2.04 -3.31 6.84
N LEU A 56 3.14 -3.91 7.32
CA LEU A 56 4.22 -4.42 6.49
C LEU A 56 3.72 -5.47 5.49
N ALA A 57 2.96 -6.46 5.97
CA ALA A 57 2.39 -7.49 5.10
C ALA A 57 1.43 -6.88 4.05
N GLY A 58 0.64 -5.88 4.43
CA GLY A 58 -0.24 -5.14 3.54
C GLY A 58 0.52 -4.45 2.42
N VAL A 59 1.56 -3.69 2.76
CA VAL A 59 2.41 -2.98 1.79
C VAL A 59 3.11 -3.96 0.85
N LEU A 60 3.63 -5.07 1.37
CA LEU A 60 4.24 -6.12 0.55
C LEU A 60 3.23 -6.77 -0.42
N ALA A 61 1.97 -6.94 0.00
CA ALA A 61 0.90 -7.43 -0.87
C ALA A 61 0.58 -6.46 -2.03
N PHE A 62 0.90 -5.17 -1.92
CA PHE A 62 0.74 -4.22 -3.04
C PHE A 62 1.82 -4.37 -4.12
N VAL A 63 2.96 -5.01 -3.85
CA VAL A 63 4.00 -5.26 -4.87
C VAL A 63 3.46 -6.01 -6.10
N PRO A 64 2.81 -7.20 -5.95
CA PRO A 64 2.20 -7.86 -7.10
C PRO A 64 1.02 -7.08 -7.69
N VAL A 65 0.34 -6.21 -6.91
CA VAL A 65 -0.70 -5.31 -7.44
C VAL A 65 -0.09 -4.32 -8.43
N PHE A 66 0.98 -3.61 -8.07
CA PHE A 66 1.66 -2.69 -8.99
C PHE A 66 2.12 -3.38 -10.28
N LEU A 67 2.71 -4.56 -10.17
CA LEU A 67 3.18 -5.34 -11.32
C LEU A 67 2.03 -5.81 -12.21
N GLY A 68 0.93 -6.29 -11.62
CA GLY A 68 -0.26 -6.73 -12.38
C GLY A 68 -0.95 -5.57 -13.10
N LEU A 69 -1.14 -4.44 -12.42
CA LEU A 69 -1.75 -3.24 -13.01
C LEU A 69 -0.88 -2.66 -14.14
N ARG A 70 0.46 -2.68 -13.98
CA ARG A 70 1.41 -2.27 -15.01
C ARG A 70 1.25 -3.05 -16.30
N VAL A 71 1.16 -4.38 -16.21
CA VAL A 71 0.97 -5.26 -17.37
C VAL A 71 -0.36 -4.94 -18.04
N LEU A 72 -1.45 -4.91 -17.26
CA LEU A 72 -2.81 -4.68 -17.77
C LEU A 72 -2.97 -3.32 -18.47
N ALA A 73 -2.34 -2.27 -17.93
CA ALA A 73 -2.36 -0.93 -18.52
C ALA A 73 -1.50 -0.83 -19.78
N GLY A 74 -0.44 -1.64 -19.88
CA GLY A 74 0.51 -1.63 -21.01
C GLY A 74 0.09 -2.46 -22.23
N GLU A 75 -0.99 -3.26 -22.15
CA GLU A 75 -1.43 -4.18 -23.22
C GLU A 75 -2.07 -3.50 -24.44
N ARG A 76 -2.69 -2.32 -24.29
CA ARG A 76 -3.38 -1.61 -25.38
C ARG A 76 -2.86 -0.18 -25.52
N GLY A 77 -2.22 0.11 -26.67
CA GLY A 77 -1.95 1.45 -27.23
C GLY A 77 -1.09 2.41 -26.38
N GLY A 78 0.14 2.72 -26.81
CA GLY A 78 0.96 3.90 -26.43
C GLY A 78 1.34 4.13 -24.95
N GLY A 79 0.54 3.68 -23.99
CA GLY A 79 0.63 3.97 -22.56
C GLY A 79 1.61 3.09 -21.79
N ARG A 80 2.37 2.23 -22.46
CA ARG A 80 3.34 1.34 -21.82
C ARG A 80 4.37 2.10 -20.98
N ALA A 81 4.93 3.18 -21.52
CA ALA A 81 5.89 4.00 -20.79
C ALA A 81 5.25 4.66 -19.55
N ALA A 82 4.03 5.18 -19.68
CA ALA A 82 3.30 5.77 -18.55
C ALA A 82 2.98 4.74 -17.46
N ALA A 83 2.57 3.53 -17.84
CA ALA A 83 2.32 2.43 -16.91
C ALA A 83 3.59 1.96 -16.20
N GLU A 84 4.72 1.87 -16.91
CA GLU A 84 6.03 1.58 -16.33
C GLU A 84 6.43 2.63 -15.29
N VAL A 85 6.39 3.92 -15.67
CA VAL A 85 6.74 5.03 -14.77
C VAL A 85 5.86 5.00 -13.53
N ALA A 86 4.53 4.92 -13.69
CA ALA A 86 3.60 4.90 -12.56
C ALA A 86 3.83 3.71 -11.62
N ALA A 87 4.11 2.53 -12.16
CA ALA A 87 4.39 1.34 -11.37
C ALA A 87 5.71 1.46 -10.59
N TRP A 88 6.79 1.92 -11.24
CA TRP A 88 8.07 2.09 -10.58
C TRP A 88 8.05 3.22 -9.54
N THR A 89 7.29 4.30 -9.79
CA THR A 89 7.01 5.32 -8.78
C THR A 89 6.33 4.71 -7.56
N GLY A 90 5.29 3.90 -7.76
CA GLY A 90 4.59 3.20 -6.68
C GLY A 90 5.49 2.24 -5.90
N LEU A 91 6.30 1.45 -6.60
CA LEU A 91 7.24 0.50 -5.98
C LEU A 91 8.37 1.20 -5.21
N LEU A 92 8.86 2.35 -5.69
CA LEU A 92 9.83 3.16 -4.95
C LEU A 92 9.23 3.65 -3.63
N GLY A 93 7.99 4.14 -3.66
CA GLY A 93 7.28 4.49 -2.43
C GLY A 93 7.04 3.29 -1.52
N ALA A 94 6.67 2.13 -2.09
CA ALA A 94 6.52 0.89 -1.32
C ALA A 94 7.81 0.51 -0.59
N ALA A 95 8.96 0.64 -1.24
CA ALA A 95 10.26 0.35 -0.62
C ALA A 95 10.52 1.29 0.57
N ALA A 96 10.25 2.59 0.44
CA ALA A 96 10.37 3.54 1.55
C ALA A 96 9.42 3.18 2.71
N VAL A 97 8.17 2.84 2.42
CA VAL A 97 7.19 2.41 3.43
C VAL A 97 7.62 1.12 4.13
N VAL A 98 8.20 0.16 3.41
CA VAL A 98 8.77 -1.06 4.00
C VAL A 98 9.89 -0.72 4.97
N VAL A 99 10.82 0.17 4.58
CA VAL A 99 11.88 0.64 5.48
C VAL A 99 11.29 1.31 6.72
N GLN A 100 10.28 2.16 6.55
CA GLN A 100 9.57 2.79 7.66
C GLN A 100 8.98 1.74 8.62
N ALA A 101 8.24 0.77 8.09
CA ALA A 101 7.62 -0.29 8.90
C ALA A 101 8.65 -1.16 9.64
N VAL A 102 9.82 -1.41 9.04
CA VAL A 102 10.93 -2.12 9.70
C VAL A 102 11.51 -1.30 10.85
N ILE A 103 11.68 0.02 10.69
CA ILE A 103 12.10 0.90 11.78
C ILE A 103 11.06 0.88 12.90
N ASP A 104 9.78 1.03 12.55
CA ASP A 104 8.66 1.01 13.50
C ASP A 104 8.64 -0.29 14.31
N LEU A 105 8.81 -1.44 13.66
CA LEU A 105 8.90 -2.74 14.32
C LEU A 105 10.14 -2.84 15.21
N THR A 106 11.30 -2.40 14.72
CA THR A 106 12.55 -2.43 15.49
C THR A 106 12.43 -1.60 16.76
N ALA A 107 11.88 -0.38 16.67
CA ALA A 107 11.60 0.45 17.84
C ALA A 107 10.60 -0.21 18.79
N GLY A 108 9.55 -0.83 18.25
CA GLY A 108 8.53 -1.52 19.05
C GLY A 108 9.04 -2.75 19.80
N PHE A 109 10.04 -3.46 19.26
CA PHE A 109 10.68 -4.59 19.92
C PHE A 109 11.79 -4.20 20.88
N ALA A 110 12.52 -3.11 20.61
CA ALA A 110 13.70 -2.72 21.37
C ALA A 110 13.38 -1.78 22.54
N ALA A 111 12.32 -0.98 22.46
CA ALA A 111 11.97 -0.02 23.50
C ALA A 111 11.35 -0.72 24.72
N ALA A 112 11.81 -0.33 25.92
CA ALA A 112 11.25 -0.80 27.18
C ALA A 112 9.88 -0.16 27.50
N ASP A 113 9.67 1.08 27.05
CA ASP A 113 8.46 1.85 27.29
C ASP A 113 8.25 2.92 26.20
N LYS A 114 7.15 3.66 26.30
CA LYS A 114 6.75 4.68 25.32
C LYS A 114 7.76 5.83 25.22
N GLN A 115 8.43 6.17 26.31
CA GLN A 115 9.42 7.25 26.33
C GLN A 115 10.67 6.83 25.57
N ALA A 116 11.23 5.66 25.91
CA ALA A 116 12.38 5.09 25.22
C ALA A 116 12.13 4.93 23.71
N MET A 117 10.90 4.53 23.34
CA MET A 117 10.48 4.44 21.93
C MET A 117 10.49 5.80 21.23
N SER A 118 9.96 6.84 21.88
CA SER A 118 9.97 8.20 21.33
C SER A 118 11.40 8.69 21.09
N GLU A 119 12.28 8.50 22.07
CA GLU A 119 13.69 8.89 21.93
C GLU A 119 14.41 8.11 20.81
N MET A 120 14.05 6.85 20.58
CA MET A 120 14.56 6.09 19.45
C MET A 120 14.10 6.67 18.11
N PHE A 121 12.82 7.03 17.98
CA PHE A 121 12.31 7.68 16.77
C PHE A 121 12.97 9.03 16.55
N ASP A 122 13.13 9.85 17.59
CA ASP A 122 13.79 11.16 17.50
C ASP A 122 15.22 11.02 16.98
N ARG A 123 15.97 10.02 17.45
CA ARG A 123 17.32 9.73 16.96
C ARG A 123 17.33 9.33 15.48
N VAL A 124 16.40 8.46 15.07
CA VAL A 124 16.32 7.99 13.67
C VAL A 124 15.89 9.12 12.74
N GLN A 125 14.83 9.85 13.11
CA GLN A 125 14.25 10.95 12.33
C GLN A 125 15.16 12.18 12.30
N GLY A 126 16.03 12.34 13.30
CA GLY A 126 17.07 13.37 13.33
C GLY A 126 18.20 13.18 12.32
N VAL A 127 18.34 11.99 11.72
CA VAL A 127 19.35 11.76 10.66
C VAL A 127 18.95 12.52 9.39
N PRO A 128 19.84 13.35 8.81
CA PRO A 128 19.53 14.12 7.61
C PRO A 128 19.00 13.26 6.47
N GLY A 129 17.86 13.66 5.90
CA GLY A 129 17.22 12.96 4.80
C GLY A 129 16.27 11.82 5.20
N VAL A 130 16.31 11.31 6.45
CA VAL A 130 15.40 10.22 6.86
C VAL A 130 13.94 10.66 6.79
N MET A 131 13.60 11.86 7.26
CA MET A 131 12.23 12.37 7.17
C MET A 131 11.68 12.37 5.74
N PRO A 132 12.29 13.05 4.74
CA PRO A 132 11.78 13.02 3.37
C PRO A 132 11.87 11.65 2.69
N LEU A 133 12.90 10.86 2.97
CA LEU A 133 13.11 9.58 2.26
C LEU A 133 12.31 8.41 2.84
N VAL A 134 11.96 8.45 4.12
CA VAL A 134 11.37 7.30 4.83
C VAL A 134 10.00 7.59 5.42
N TYR A 135 9.72 8.83 5.85
CA TYR A 135 8.49 9.14 6.58
C TYR A 135 7.52 10.07 5.84
N THR A 136 8.01 10.92 4.93
CA THR A 136 7.16 11.95 4.31
C THR A 136 7.10 11.85 2.78
N VAL A 137 8.12 12.30 2.04
CA VAL A 137 8.01 12.54 0.59
C VAL A 137 8.00 11.25 -0.23
N VAL A 138 9.04 10.41 -0.09
CA VAL A 138 9.17 9.19 -0.91
C VAL A 138 8.06 8.17 -0.63
N PRO A 139 7.61 7.94 0.62
CA PRO A 139 6.43 7.11 0.89
C PRO A 139 5.17 7.53 0.13
N MET A 140 4.95 8.83 -0.11
CA MET A 140 3.77 9.29 -0.87
C MET A 140 3.77 8.81 -2.33
N LEU A 141 4.93 8.47 -2.89
CA LEU A 141 5.03 7.91 -4.23
C LEU A 141 4.25 6.59 -4.36
N PHE A 142 4.06 5.85 -3.27
CA PHE A 142 3.22 4.65 -3.22
C PHE A 142 1.80 4.97 -3.69
N TRP A 143 1.18 5.98 -3.08
CA TRP A 143 -0.18 6.39 -3.38
C TRP A 143 -0.29 7.03 -4.76
N LEU A 144 0.67 7.88 -5.12
CA LEU A 144 0.70 8.54 -6.42
C LEU A 144 0.85 7.55 -7.57
N GLY A 145 1.74 6.56 -7.45
CA GLY A 145 1.89 5.49 -8.43
C GLY A 145 0.63 4.66 -8.59
N LEU A 146 -0.03 4.32 -7.47
CA LEU A 146 -1.27 3.52 -7.49
C LEU A 146 -2.39 4.30 -8.16
N LEU A 147 -2.58 5.56 -7.78
CA LEU A 147 -3.57 6.44 -8.38
C LEU A 147 -3.32 6.62 -9.88
N ALA A 148 -2.08 6.87 -10.29
CA ALA A 148 -1.72 7.02 -11.69
C ALA A 148 -2.03 5.75 -12.52
N LEU A 149 -1.70 4.56 -12.02
CA LEU A 149 -2.04 3.29 -12.69
C LEU A 149 -3.55 3.09 -12.82
N VAL A 150 -4.30 3.38 -11.76
CA VAL A 150 -5.76 3.23 -11.76
C VAL A 150 -6.42 4.25 -12.71
N ILE A 151 -5.89 5.47 -12.78
CA ILE A 151 -6.31 6.48 -13.76
C ILE A 151 -6.03 5.99 -15.19
N LEU A 152 -4.81 5.52 -15.47
CA LEU A 152 -4.46 4.99 -16.79
C LEU A 152 -5.39 3.84 -17.20
N LEU A 153 -5.68 2.92 -16.29
CA LEU A 153 -6.62 1.82 -16.55
C LEU A 153 -8.05 2.33 -16.77
N ALA A 154 -8.52 3.30 -15.99
CA ALA A 154 -9.85 3.88 -16.20
C ALA A 154 -9.99 4.57 -17.57
N PHE A 155 -8.89 5.05 -18.16
CA PHE A 155 -8.90 5.64 -19.50
C PHE A 155 -8.68 4.61 -20.62
N LEU A 156 -7.70 3.72 -20.48
CA LEU A 156 -7.24 2.79 -21.52
C LEU A 156 -8.00 1.44 -21.52
N ARG A 157 -8.63 1.09 -20.40
CA ARG A 157 -9.31 -0.18 -20.13
C ARG A 157 -10.67 0.04 -19.45
N ARG A 158 -11.52 0.90 -20.05
CA ARG A 158 -12.86 1.23 -19.55
C ARG A 158 -13.79 0.01 -19.39
N ASP A 159 -13.51 -1.06 -20.13
CA ASP A 159 -14.16 -2.36 -20.03
C ASP A 159 -13.80 -3.10 -18.73
N ALA A 160 -12.58 -2.92 -18.22
CA ALA A 160 -12.08 -3.58 -17.02
C ALA A 160 -12.21 -2.74 -15.75
N VAL A 161 -12.14 -1.40 -15.85
CA VAL A 161 -12.10 -0.49 -14.70
C VAL A 161 -13.21 0.56 -14.78
N ARG A 162 -13.98 0.68 -13.69
CA ARG A 162 -15.10 1.65 -13.60
C ARG A 162 -14.58 3.07 -13.34
N TRP A 163 -15.29 4.08 -13.84
CA TRP A 163 -14.91 5.49 -13.74
C TRP A 163 -14.79 6.03 -12.30
N TRP A 164 -15.50 5.43 -11.33
CA TRP A 164 -15.43 5.82 -9.92
C TRP A 164 -14.20 5.25 -9.20
N THR A 165 -13.47 4.32 -9.82
CA THR A 165 -12.32 3.65 -9.21
C THR A 165 -11.21 4.64 -8.79
N PRO A 166 -10.76 5.57 -9.66
CA PRO A 166 -9.78 6.58 -9.27
C PRO A 166 -10.27 7.48 -8.12
N VAL A 167 -11.58 7.80 -8.11
CA VAL A 167 -12.18 8.65 -7.06
C VAL A 167 -12.11 7.96 -5.71
N LEU A 168 -12.40 6.65 -5.64
CA LEU A 168 -12.26 5.89 -4.40
C LEU A 168 -10.80 5.72 -3.95
N VAL A 169 -9.86 5.54 -4.87
CA VAL A 169 -8.42 5.48 -4.53
C VAL A 169 -7.96 6.82 -3.95
N LEU A 170 -8.34 7.93 -4.58
CA LEU A 170 -8.03 9.28 -4.10
C LEU A 170 -8.68 9.53 -2.74
N ALA A 171 -9.98 9.25 -2.60
CA ALA A 171 -10.68 9.42 -1.33
C ALA A 171 -10.05 8.59 -0.20
N GLY A 172 -9.72 7.32 -0.46
CA GLY A 172 -9.06 6.46 0.52
C GLY A 172 -7.69 7.02 0.93
N THR A 173 -6.90 7.48 -0.04
CA THR A 173 -5.59 8.09 0.19
C THR A 173 -5.72 9.34 1.06
N VAL A 174 -6.63 10.24 0.72
CA VAL A 174 -6.85 11.49 1.47
C VAL A 174 -7.32 11.20 2.89
N LEU A 175 -8.25 10.26 3.09
CA LEU A 175 -8.71 9.88 4.43
C LEU A 175 -7.54 9.43 5.31
N MET A 176 -6.66 8.57 4.79
CA MET A 176 -5.47 8.09 5.51
C MET A 176 -4.44 9.20 5.77
N ALA A 177 -4.29 10.14 4.84
CA ALA A 177 -3.38 11.26 4.99
C ALA A 177 -3.86 12.30 6.01
N VAL A 178 -5.17 12.55 6.06
CA VAL A 178 -5.78 13.50 7.01
C VAL A 178 -5.74 12.97 8.43
N ASN A 179 -6.11 11.71 8.63
CA ASN A 179 -6.08 11.09 9.95
C ASN A 179 -5.88 9.58 9.84
N LEU A 180 -4.84 9.08 10.50
CA LEU A 180 -4.54 7.65 10.54
C LEU A 180 -5.63 6.81 11.23
N ASP A 181 -6.48 7.42 12.07
CA ASP A 181 -7.67 6.77 12.64
C ASP A 181 -8.71 6.41 11.56
N LEU A 182 -8.68 7.08 10.41
CA LEU A 182 -9.57 6.79 9.26
C LEU A 182 -9.01 5.70 8.34
N LEU A 183 -7.88 5.09 8.69
CA LEU A 183 -7.24 4.09 7.86
C LEU A 183 -8.11 2.87 7.55
N PRO A 184 -8.93 2.32 8.48
CA PRO A 184 -9.86 1.26 8.12
C PRO A 184 -10.82 1.68 7.01
N VAL A 185 -11.35 2.91 7.06
CA VAL A 185 -12.27 3.43 6.04
C VAL A 185 -11.54 3.66 4.72
N GLY A 186 -10.35 4.26 4.76
CA GLY A 186 -9.54 4.47 3.55
C GLY A 186 -9.14 3.16 2.88
N ALA A 187 -8.78 2.14 3.67
CA ALA A 187 -8.48 0.81 3.18
C ALA A 187 -9.72 0.13 2.56
N LEU A 188 -10.91 0.30 3.13
CA LEU A 188 -12.15 -0.18 2.52
C LEU A 188 -12.42 0.51 1.17
N CYS A 189 -12.20 1.82 1.06
CA CYS A 189 -12.29 2.53 -0.22
C CYS A 189 -11.37 1.90 -1.27
N LEU A 190 -10.13 1.58 -0.91
CA LEU A 190 -9.17 0.90 -1.79
C LEU A 190 -9.64 -0.52 -2.16
N GLY A 191 -10.12 -1.31 -1.21
CA GLY A 191 -10.64 -2.65 -1.47
C GLY A 191 -11.81 -2.64 -2.46
N VAL A 192 -12.75 -1.70 -2.29
CA VAL A 192 -13.89 -1.52 -3.21
C VAL A 192 -13.42 -1.04 -4.58
N ALA A 193 -12.44 -0.13 -4.63
CA ALA A 193 -11.82 0.33 -5.88
C ALA A 193 -11.17 -0.83 -6.66
N LEU A 194 -10.48 -1.74 -5.99
CA LEU A 194 -9.72 -2.79 -6.65
C LEU A 194 -10.55 -4.03 -7.01
N MET A 195 -11.78 -4.15 -6.49
CA MET A 195 -12.66 -5.29 -6.76
C MET A 195 -13.03 -5.48 -8.25
N PRO A 196 -13.40 -4.44 -9.03
CA PRO A 196 -13.65 -4.58 -10.47
C PRO A 196 -12.39 -4.98 -11.24
N VAL A 197 -11.23 -4.46 -10.84
CA VAL A 197 -9.94 -4.73 -11.51
C VAL A 197 -9.54 -6.20 -11.39
N ARG A 198 -9.85 -6.84 -10.26
CA ARG A 198 -9.66 -8.29 -10.06
C ARG A 198 -10.32 -9.14 -11.15
N ARG A 199 -11.52 -8.74 -11.59
CA ARG A 199 -12.23 -9.48 -12.65
C ARG A 199 -11.53 -9.38 -13.99
N GLY A 200 -10.95 -8.22 -14.30
CA GLY A 200 -10.17 -8.01 -15.52
C GLY A 200 -8.83 -8.76 -15.56
N LEU A 201 -8.24 -9.08 -14.41
CA LEU A 201 -7.03 -9.93 -14.31
C LEU A 201 -7.33 -11.44 -14.31
N SER A 202 -8.57 -11.84 -14.02
CA SER A 202 -8.98 -13.25 -13.92
C SER A 202 -9.65 -13.78 -15.19
N ALA A 203 -9.92 -12.91 -16.18
CA ALA A 203 -10.53 -13.21 -17.46
C ALA A 203 -9.46 -13.32 -18.56
#